data_AF-A0A819JV71-F1
#
_entry.id   AF-A0A819JV71-F1
#
_cell.length_a   1.000
_cell.length_b   1.000
_cell.length_c   1.000
_cell.angle_alpha   90.00
_cell.angle_beta   90.00
_cell.angle_gamma   90.00
#
_symmetry.space_group_name_H-M   'P 1'
#
loop_
_entity.id
_entity.type
_entity.pdbx_description
1 polymer ?
#
loop_
_entity_poly.entity_id
_entity_poly.type
_entity_poly.pdbx_seq_one_letter_code
_entity_poly.pdbx_strand_id
1 'polypeptide(L)'
;MSMPGHAIGNVTSEIPPYDVLAGKDGYEIRRYQKQLWAQITYEVPLNTEFMSEMGTGFFPLHKYIFGNNISGTIIPMTAPVIIQEITDNQVIKRTMTFIMSPSRFSSLDQLPIAIDTNIRMVEEPNTRDVACITFNMTMTHEKNATKEQELREAAHRDGLILSSDRNDVMYFGYNPPFTIPYFRRNEICIPIVAQQ
;
A
#
# COMPACT_ATOMS: atom_id res chain seq x y z
N MET A 1 40.96 7.87 9.80
CA MET A 1 40.10 8.46 8.74
C MET A 1 39.69 7.35 7.79
N SER A 2 38.43 6.96 7.80
CA SER A 2 37.78 6.27 6.68
C SER A 2 36.26 6.47 6.80
N MET A 3 35.63 6.74 5.66
CA MET A 3 34.36 7.46 5.42
C MET A 3 33.10 6.89 6.12
N PRO A 4 32.10 7.73 6.45
CA PRO A 4 30.74 7.28 6.76
C PRO A 4 29.91 7.14 5.47
N GLY A 5 29.59 5.92 5.08
CA GLY A 5 28.63 5.61 4.01
C GLY A 5 27.22 5.38 4.56
N HIS A 6 26.52 6.44 4.97
CA HIS A 6 25.10 6.40 5.32
C HIS A 6 24.33 7.31 4.36
N ALA A 7 23.77 6.74 3.28
CA ALA A 7 22.55 7.23 2.59
C ALA A 7 22.40 6.54 1.22
N ILE A 8 21.79 5.34 1.16
CA ILE A 8 21.06 4.90 -0.03
C ILE A 8 19.78 4.16 0.41
N GLY A 9 18.68 4.89 0.52
CA GLY A 9 17.31 4.36 0.30
C GLY A 9 16.65 3.46 1.35
N ASN A 10 17.35 2.91 2.34
CA ASN A 10 16.73 2.03 3.33
C ASN A 10 16.11 2.82 4.49
N VAL A 11 14.78 2.88 4.52
CA VAL A 11 14.01 3.24 5.71
C VAL A 11 13.72 1.95 6.47
N THR A 12 14.19 1.85 7.72
CA THR A 12 13.91 0.71 8.62
C THR A 12 12.50 0.84 9.21
N SER A 13 11.49 0.87 8.35
CA SER A 13 10.10 0.83 8.78
C SER A 13 9.68 -0.61 9.03
N GLU A 14 8.83 -0.83 10.04
CA GLU A 14 8.17 -2.12 10.26
C GLU A 14 7.37 -2.51 9.01
N ILE A 15 7.51 -3.75 8.57
CA ILE A 15 6.72 -4.31 7.47
C ILE A 15 5.73 -5.29 8.09
N PRO A 16 4.42 -5.17 7.81
CA PRO A 16 3.43 -6.09 8.32
C PRO A 16 3.77 -7.53 7.95
N PRO A 17 3.68 -8.48 8.90
CA PRO A 17 4.00 -9.86 8.64
C PRO A 17 3.03 -10.45 7.61
N TYR A 18 3.58 -11.26 6.71
CA TYR A 18 2.83 -12.07 5.76
C TYR A 18 3.55 -13.39 5.56
N ASP A 19 2.78 -14.43 5.25
CA ASP A 19 3.32 -15.75 4.90
C ASP A 19 3.44 -15.85 3.38
N VAL A 20 4.60 -16.23 2.86
CA VAL A 20 4.74 -16.57 1.43
C VAL A 20 4.24 -18.00 1.26
N LEU A 21 3.07 -18.16 0.62
CA LEU A 21 2.48 -19.47 0.36
C LEU A 21 3.14 -20.15 -0.83
N ALA A 22 3.52 -19.38 -1.86
CA ALA A 22 4.23 -19.89 -3.03
C ALA A 22 4.98 -18.78 -3.77
N GLY A 23 6.18 -19.10 -4.25
CA GLY A 23 6.84 -18.34 -5.32
C GLY A 23 6.45 -18.91 -6.68
N LYS A 24 6.02 -18.06 -7.59
CA LYS A 24 5.60 -18.42 -8.95
C LYS A 24 6.46 -17.67 -9.96
N ASP A 25 6.35 -18.06 -11.23
CA ASP A 25 7.07 -17.34 -12.29
C ASP A 25 6.46 -15.96 -12.52
N GLY A 26 7.12 -14.93 -11.99
CA GLY A 26 6.74 -13.52 -12.12
C GLY A 26 5.94 -12.92 -10.96
N TYR A 27 5.55 -13.69 -9.95
CA TYR A 27 4.80 -13.19 -8.79
C TYR A 27 4.90 -14.11 -7.56
N GLU A 28 4.44 -13.63 -6.42
CA GLU A 28 4.32 -14.42 -5.18
C GLU A 28 2.86 -14.50 -4.74
N ILE A 29 2.48 -15.64 -4.15
CA ILE A 29 1.24 -15.78 -3.40
C ILE A 29 1.56 -15.55 -1.94
N ARG A 30 0.95 -14.55 -1.32
CA ARG A 30 1.16 -14.17 0.07
C ARG A 30 -0.15 -14.23 0.83
N ARG A 31 -0.10 -14.66 2.09
CA ARG A 31 -1.21 -14.58 3.04
C ARG A 31 -0.97 -13.42 3.99
N TYR A 32 -1.82 -12.41 3.92
CA TYR A 32 -1.85 -11.35 4.92
C TYR A 32 -2.79 -11.74 6.04
N GLN A 33 -2.32 -11.58 7.27
CA GLN A 33 -3.15 -11.66 8.47
C GLN A 33 -3.98 -10.39 8.61
N LYS A 34 -4.87 -10.36 9.60
CA LYS A 34 -5.66 -9.18 9.96
C LYS A 34 -4.76 -7.96 10.13
N GLN A 35 -5.13 -6.85 9.51
CA GLN A 35 -4.40 -5.58 9.57
C GLN A 35 -5.30 -4.45 10.05
N LEU A 36 -4.71 -3.52 10.77
CA LEU A 36 -5.36 -2.27 11.14
C LEU A 36 -4.87 -1.18 10.21
N TRP A 37 -5.80 -0.44 9.61
CA TRP A 37 -5.54 0.54 8.57
C TRP A 37 -6.03 1.92 9.01
N ALA A 38 -5.20 2.94 8.78
CA ALA A 38 -5.64 4.33 8.77
C ALA A 38 -5.74 4.79 7.32
N GLN A 39 -6.94 5.14 6.88
CA GLN A 39 -7.24 5.44 5.49
C GLN A 39 -7.73 6.87 5.31
N ILE A 40 -7.41 7.46 4.18
CA ILE A 40 -8.03 8.70 3.71
C ILE A 40 -8.35 8.57 2.22
N THR A 41 -9.55 8.99 1.85
CA THR A 41 -10.00 9.02 0.45
C THR A 41 -10.13 10.46 -0.01
N TYR A 42 -9.60 10.75 -1.19
CA TYR A 42 -9.63 12.08 -1.81
C TYR A 42 -9.80 11.97 -3.33
N GLU A 43 -10.25 13.05 -3.95
CA GLU A 43 -10.53 13.11 -5.39
C GLU A 43 -9.46 13.93 -6.12
N VAL A 44 -9.10 13.48 -7.34
CA VAL A 44 -8.22 14.20 -8.25
C VAL A 44 -8.78 14.16 -9.69
N PRO A 45 -8.43 15.15 -10.55
CA PRO A 45 -8.81 15.15 -11.97
C PRO A 45 -8.35 13.89 -12.74
N LEU A 46 -9.06 13.52 -13.82
CA LEU A 46 -8.75 12.34 -14.65
C LEU A 46 -7.34 12.34 -15.27
N ASN A 47 -6.80 13.53 -15.55
CA ASN A 47 -5.49 13.70 -16.17
C ASN A 47 -4.35 13.82 -15.15
N THR A 48 -4.63 13.61 -13.86
CA THR A 48 -3.64 13.64 -12.79
C THR A 48 -2.71 12.42 -12.87
N GLU A 49 -1.40 12.66 -12.99
CA GLU A 49 -0.39 11.60 -12.98
C GLU A 49 -0.46 10.78 -11.68
N PHE A 50 -0.14 9.48 -11.76
CA PHE A 50 -0.28 8.55 -10.63
C PHE A 50 0.39 9.04 -9.34
N MET A 51 1.63 9.54 -9.42
CA MET A 51 2.40 9.99 -8.24
C MET A 51 2.19 11.47 -7.90
N SER A 52 1.38 12.20 -8.66
CA SER A 52 1.05 13.59 -8.35
C SER A 52 -0.07 13.66 -7.30
N GLU A 53 -0.13 14.75 -6.54
CA GLU A 53 -1.14 14.95 -5.47
C GLU A 53 -1.13 13.87 -4.37
N MET A 54 -0.04 13.10 -4.20
CA MET A 54 0.11 12.14 -3.10
C MET A 54 0.11 12.81 -1.72
N GLY A 55 0.58 14.08 -1.65
CA GLY A 55 0.59 14.86 -0.42
C GLY A 55 -0.80 15.04 0.20
N THR A 56 -1.84 15.09 -0.62
CA THR A 56 -3.24 15.26 -0.19
C THR A 56 -3.69 14.15 0.74
N GLY A 57 -3.33 12.89 0.44
CA GLY A 57 -3.57 11.76 1.33
C GLY A 57 -2.46 11.56 2.37
N PHE A 58 -1.21 11.76 1.98
CA PHE A 58 -0.06 11.42 2.81
C PHE A 58 0.07 12.31 4.05
N PHE A 59 -0.06 13.63 3.90
CA PHE A 59 0.20 14.55 5.01
C PHE A 59 -0.80 14.43 6.16
N PRO A 60 -2.12 14.26 5.94
CA PRO A 60 -3.06 13.98 7.02
C PRO A 60 -2.70 12.73 7.82
N LEU A 61 -2.43 11.61 7.13
CA LEU A 61 -2.01 10.35 7.77
C LEU A 61 -0.68 10.49 8.52
N HIS A 62 0.29 11.18 7.91
CA HIS A 62 1.58 11.48 8.53
C HIS A 62 1.41 12.32 9.81
N LYS A 63 0.61 13.38 9.78
CA LYS A 63 0.32 14.21 10.97
C LYS A 63 -0.31 13.35 12.07
N TYR A 64 -1.27 12.50 11.74
CA TYR A 64 -1.93 11.60 12.68
C TYR A 64 -0.92 10.72 13.44
N ILE A 65 -0.04 10.01 12.72
CA ILE A 65 0.98 9.15 13.35
C ILE A 65 2.07 9.97 14.06
N PHE A 66 2.26 11.25 13.72
CA PHE A 66 3.23 12.14 14.36
C PHE A 66 2.63 12.96 15.52
N GLY A 67 1.57 12.45 16.14
CA GLY A 67 1.00 13.03 17.36
C GLY A 67 -0.18 13.98 17.16
N ASN A 68 -0.63 14.24 15.92
CA ASN A 68 -1.87 14.99 15.68
C ASN A 68 -3.12 14.09 15.83
N ASN A 69 -3.23 13.48 17.01
CA ASN A 69 -4.34 12.67 17.48
C ASN A 69 -4.68 13.11 18.91
N ILE A 70 -5.86 12.74 19.41
CA ILE A 70 -6.38 13.23 20.70
C ILE A 70 -5.40 12.98 21.86
N SER A 71 -4.67 11.87 21.82
CA SER A 71 -3.73 11.49 22.89
C SER A 71 -2.31 12.08 22.74
N GLY A 72 -1.98 12.72 21.62
CA GLY A 72 -0.62 13.16 21.31
C GLY A 72 0.38 12.02 21.05
N THR A 73 -0.11 10.79 20.84
CA THR A 73 0.74 9.59 20.73
C THR A 73 1.49 9.57 19.40
N ILE A 74 2.80 9.36 19.44
CA ILE A 74 3.61 9.12 18.25
C ILE A 74 3.56 7.63 17.90
N ILE A 75 3.13 7.32 16.69
CA ILE A 75 3.05 5.97 16.12
C ILE A 75 4.20 5.79 15.12
N PRO A 76 5.00 4.71 15.22
CA PRO A 76 6.04 4.42 14.25
C PRO A 76 5.48 4.27 12.83
N MET A 77 6.20 4.79 11.83
CA MET A 77 5.87 4.60 10.43
C MET A 77 6.11 3.13 10.04
N THR A 78 5.19 2.57 9.25
CA THR A 78 5.34 1.25 8.62
C THR A 78 5.52 1.40 7.11
N ALA A 79 5.98 0.34 6.46
CA ALA A 79 5.90 0.19 5.01
C ALA A 79 5.17 -1.12 4.68
N PRO A 80 4.46 -1.23 3.56
CA PRO A 80 4.27 -0.21 2.52
C PRO A 80 3.19 0.82 2.87
N VAL A 81 3.18 1.92 2.13
CA VAL A 81 1.98 2.75 1.95
C VAL A 81 1.16 2.12 0.82
N ILE A 82 -0.13 1.92 1.04
CA ILE A 82 -1.04 1.35 0.04
C ILE A 82 -1.81 2.49 -0.63
N ILE A 83 -1.91 2.43 -1.95
CA ILE A 83 -2.75 3.30 -2.76
C ILE A 83 -3.75 2.41 -3.51
N GLN A 84 -5.02 2.79 -3.48
CA GLN A 84 -6.09 2.23 -4.32
C GLN A 84 -6.69 3.38 -5.13
N GLU A 85 -7.05 3.11 -6.38
CA GLU A 85 -7.56 4.12 -7.30
C GLU A 85 -8.76 3.59 -8.07
N ILE A 86 -9.88 4.32 -8.02
CA ILE A 86 -11.08 4.05 -8.81
C ILE A 86 -11.47 5.31 -9.58
N THR A 87 -11.95 5.13 -10.81
CA THR A 87 -12.54 6.21 -11.59
C THR A 87 -14.05 6.17 -11.42
N ASP A 88 -14.64 7.28 -10.96
CA ASP A 88 -16.08 7.44 -10.76
C ASP A 88 -16.50 8.82 -11.28
N ASN A 89 -17.56 8.89 -12.10
CA ASN A 89 -18.15 10.14 -12.59
C ASN A 89 -17.16 11.24 -13.03
N GLN A 90 -16.16 10.87 -13.84
CA GLN A 90 -15.14 11.78 -14.37
C GLN A 90 -14.16 12.35 -13.35
N VAL A 91 -14.04 11.72 -12.17
CA VAL A 91 -12.97 11.99 -11.20
C VAL A 91 -12.28 10.69 -10.82
N ILE A 92 -11.05 10.81 -10.35
CA ILE A 92 -10.30 9.71 -9.77
C ILE A 92 -10.43 9.82 -8.25
N LYS A 93 -11.02 8.81 -7.63
CA LYS A 93 -11.01 8.64 -6.16
C LYS A 93 -9.81 7.79 -5.78
N ARG A 94 -8.91 8.38 -4.98
CA ARG A 94 -7.73 7.72 -4.42
C ARG A 94 -7.94 7.47 -2.94
N THR A 95 -7.71 6.24 -2.51
CA THR A 95 -7.63 5.88 -1.10
C THR A 95 -6.17 5.58 -0.77
N MET A 96 -5.62 6.35 0.16
CA MET A 96 -4.29 6.10 0.72
C MET A 96 -4.44 5.45 2.09
N THR A 97 -3.64 4.42 2.34
CA THR A 97 -3.68 3.65 3.58
C THR A 97 -2.30 3.53 4.19
N PHE A 98 -2.20 3.87 5.47
CA PHE A 98 -1.09 3.47 6.33
C PHE A 98 -1.51 2.23 7.11
N ILE A 99 -0.61 1.27 7.20
CA ILE A 99 -0.82 0.08 8.03
C ILE A 99 -0.37 0.45 9.44
N MET A 100 -1.21 0.22 10.44
CA MET A 100 -0.83 0.53 11.83
C MET A 100 0.13 -0.54 12.34
N SER A 101 1.13 -0.11 13.11
CA SER A 101 2.19 -0.96 13.66
C SER A 101 1.63 -2.21 14.35
N PRO A 102 1.74 -3.41 13.72
CA PRO A 102 1.14 -4.63 14.27
C PRO A 102 1.81 -5.09 15.56
N SER A 103 3.07 -4.72 15.79
CA SER A 103 3.75 -4.95 17.07
C SER A 103 3.23 -4.08 18.22
N ARG A 104 2.48 -3.01 17.92
CA ARG A 104 1.94 -2.08 18.94
C ARG A 104 0.43 -2.16 19.13
N PHE A 105 -0.31 -2.53 18.09
CA PHE A 105 -1.77 -2.49 18.09
C PHE A 105 -2.37 -3.80 17.56
N SER A 106 -3.35 -4.35 18.28
CA SER A 106 -4.04 -5.60 17.93
C SER A 106 -5.52 -5.42 17.57
N SER A 107 -6.09 -4.26 17.89
CA SER A 107 -7.50 -3.92 17.65
C SER A 107 -7.71 -2.41 17.48
N LEU A 108 -8.83 -2.02 16.85
CA LEU A 108 -9.14 -0.61 16.53
C LEU A 108 -9.27 0.29 17.76
N ASP A 109 -9.77 -0.23 18.87
CA ASP A 109 -9.98 0.51 20.13
C ASP A 109 -8.67 0.97 20.79
N GLN A 110 -7.54 0.36 20.43
CA GLN A 110 -6.22 0.75 20.90
C GLN A 110 -5.60 1.89 20.09
N LEU A 111 -6.13 2.19 18.89
CA LEU A 111 -5.60 3.24 18.04
C LEU A 111 -5.96 4.61 18.63
N PRO A 112 -5.01 5.57 18.64
CA PRO A 112 -5.32 6.94 18.99
C PRO A 112 -6.46 7.50 18.13
N ILE A 113 -7.38 8.23 18.75
CA ILE A 113 -8.49 8.85 18.02
C ILE A 113 -7.94 9.96 17.13
N ALA A 114 -8.18 9.88 15.82
CA ALA A 114 -7.80 10.92 14.88
C ALA A 114 -8.58 12.22 15.14
N ILE A 115 -7.89 13.37 15.08
CA ILE A 115 -8.53 14.69 15.13
C ILE A 115 -9.17 15.02 13.77
N ASP A 116 -8.53 14.61 12.69
CA ASP A 116 -9.04 14.77 11.34
C ASP A 116 -10.11 13.71 11.05
N THR A 117 -11.36 14.16 10.87
CA THR A 117 -12.52 13.30 10.63
C THR A 117 -12.51 12.62 9.25
N ASN A 118 -11.61 13.02 8.35
CA ASN A 118 -11.43 12.36 7.05
C ASN A 118 -10.60 11.07 7.18
N ILE A 119 -9.87 10.91 8.28
CA ILE A 119 -9.11 9.68 8.55
C ILE A 119 -10.06 8.64 9.12
N ARG A 120 -10.18 7.53 8.40
CA ARG A 120 -11.00 6.38 8.79
C ARG A 120 -10.10 5.26 9.29
N MET A 121 -10.41 4.74 10.47
CA MET A 121 -9.77 3.53 10.99
C MET A 121 -10.57 2.33 10.53
N VAL A 122 -9.90 1.41 9.85
CA VAL A 122 -10.52 0.21 9.30
C VAL A 122 -9.74 -1.00 9.80
N GLU A 123 -10.45 -1.98 10.34
CA GLU A 123 -9.89 -3.31 10.52
C GLU A 123 -10.18 -4.05 9.23
N GLU A 124 -9.12 -4.40 8.50
CA GLU A 124 -9.27 -5.23 7.33
C GLU A 124 -9.56 -6.66 7.82
N PRO A 125 -10.81 -7.13 7.69
CA PRO A 125 -11.33 -8.14 8.60
C PRO A 125 -10.89 -9.57 8.24
N ASN A 126 -10.30 -9.79 7.06
CA ASN A 126 -10.07 -11.13 6.55
C ASN A 126 -8.60 -11.43 6.30
N THR A 127 -8.17 -12.61 6.80
CA THR A 127 -6.98 -13.26 6.26
C THR A 127 -7.24 -13.55 4.79
N ARG A 128 -6.40 -13.01 3.91
CA ARG A 128 -6.57 -13.20 2.47
C ARG A 128 -5.27 -13.56 1.77
N ASP A 129 -5.42 -14.46 0.81
CA ASP A 129 -4.37 -14.81 -0.13
C ASP A 129 -4.39 -13.79 -1.25
N VAL A 130 -3.24 -13.17 -1.49
CA VAL A 130 -3.05 -12.17 -2.53
C VAL A 130 -1.92 -12.61 -3.44
N ALA A 131 -2.08 -12.34 -4.73
CA ALA A 131 -1.01 -12.45 -5.69
C ALA A 131 -0.31 -11.08 -5.77
N CYS A 132 1.02 -11.06 -5.63
CA CYS A 132 1.82 -9.84 -5.62
C CYS A 132 2.94 -9.91 -6.67
N ILE A 133 2.99 -8.93 -7.58
CA ILE A 133 4.11 -8.70 -8.49
C ILE A 133 4.98 -7.56 -7.97
N THR A 134 6.30 -7.71 -8.04
CA THR A 134 7.27 -6.69 -7.63
C THR A 134 7.92 -6.03 -8.84
N PHE A 135 8.12 -4.72 -8.80
CA PHE A 135 8.83 -4.00 -9.84
C PHE A 135 9.50 -2.72 -9.30
N ASN A 136 10.43 -2.17 -10.09
CA ASN A 136 11.19 -0.96 -9.76
C ASN A 136 10.76 0.25 -10.59
N MET A 137 11.46 1.37 -10.45
CA MET A 137 11.16 2.69 -11.05
C MET A 137 9.97 3.40 -10.42
N THR A 138 9.63 4.57 -10.94
CA THR A 138 8.45 5.34 -10.53
C THR A 138 7.18 4.65 -11.03
N MET A 139 6.15 4.62 -10.19
CA MET A 139 4.81 4.17 -10.59
C MET A 139 4.19 5.21 -11.50
N THR A 140 3.74 4.80 -12.68
CA THR A 140 2.96 5.61 -13.61
C THR A 140 1.72 4.82 -13.99
N HIS A 141 0.66 5.48 -14.47
CA HIS A 141 -0.56 4.78 -14.91
C HIS A 141 -0.25 3.70 -15.94
N GLU A 142 0.62 4.00 -16.91
CA GLU A 142 1.07 3.04 -17.92
C GLU A 142 1.82 1.86 -17.30
N LYS A 143 2.81 2.12 -16.43
CA LYS A 143 3.60 1.05 -15.83
C LYS A 143 2.78 0.17 -14.90
N ASN A 144 1.88 0.79 -14.15
CA ASN A 144 0.94 0.11 -13.27
C ASN A 144 0.00 -0.79 -14.08
N ALA A 145 -0.59 -0.29 -15.16
CA ALA A 145 -1.46 -1.07 -16.05
C ALA A 145 -0.71 -2.27 -16.66
N THR A 146 0.51 -2.06 -17.16
CA THR A 146 1.33 -3.15 -17.71
C THR A 146 1.64 -4.22 -16.65
N LYS A 147 2.07 -3.81 -15.45
CA LYS A 147 2.40 -4.78 -14.37
C LYS A 147 1.18 -5.47 -13.79
N GLU A 148 0.04 -4.79 -13.74
CA GLU A 148 -1.22 -5.41 -13.35
C GLU A 148 -1.63 -6.48 -14.37
N GLN A 149 -1.53 -6.18 -15.67
CA GLN A 149 -1.83 -7.13 -16.73
C GLN A 149 -0.91 -8.36 -16.68
N GLU A 150 0.40 -8.15 -16.53
CA GLU A 150 1.38 -9.24 -16.36
C GLU A 150 1.01 -10.15 -15.17
N LEU A 151 0.62 -9.57 -14.03
CA LEU A 151 0.20 -10.34 -12.84
C LEU A 151 -1.06 -11.17 -13.12
N ARG A 152 -2.07 -10.56 -13.78
CA ARG A 152 -3.32 -11.26 -14.11
C ARG A 152 -3.10 -12.40 -15.09
N GLU A 153 -2.26 -12.21 -16.11
CA GLU A 153 -1.90 -13.25 -17.07
C GLU A 153 -1.11 -14.38 -16.41
N ALA A 154 -0.13 -14.06 -15.56
CA ALA A 154 0.66 -15.05 -14.84
C ALA A 154 -0.20 -15.86 -13.86
N ALA A 155 -1.12 -15.21 -13.14
CA ALA A 155 -2.05 -15.88 -12.24
C ALA A 155 -3.03 -16.78 -13.02
N HIS A 156 -3.58 -16.29 -14.14
CA HIS A 156 -4.48 -17.08 -14.98
C HIS A 156 -3.79 -18.32 -15.57
N ARG A 157 -2.54 -18.18 -16.03
CA ARG A 157 -1.71 -19.32 -16.49
C ARG A 157 -1.57 -20.41 -15.43
N ASP A 158 -1.54 -20.02 -14.16
CA ASP A 158 -1.42 -20.94 -13.02
C ASP A 158 -2.80 -21.40 -12.47
N GLY A 159 -3.90 -21.09 -13.17
CA GLY A 159 -5.26 -21.48 -12.78
C GLY A 159 -5.86 -20.64 -11.65
N LEU A 160 -5.30 -19.47 -11.33
CA LEU A 160 -5.81 -18.59 -10.28
C LEU A 160 -6.70 -17.49 -10.86
N ILE A 161 -7.78 -17.18 -10.14
CA ILE A 161 -8.67 -16.06 -10.46
C ILE A 161 -8.43 -14.95 -9.46
N LEU A 162 -7.93 -13.81 -9.95
CA LEU A 162 -7.74 -12.59 -9.17
C LEU A 162 -9.01 -11.74 -9.18
N SER A 163 -9.25 -10.98 -8.12
CA SER A 163 -10.40 -10.08 -8.05
C SER A 163 -10.43 -9.11 -9.24
N SER A 164 -11.62 -8.95 -9.82
CA SER A 164 -11.89 -7.98 -10.88
C SER A 164 -12.35 -6.63 -10.34
N ASP A 165 -12.64 -6.52 -9.04
CA ASP A 165 -12.99 -5.25 -8.41
C ASP A 165 -11.77 -4.33 -8.44
N ARG A 166 -11.95 -3.11 -8.96
CA ARG A 166 -10.90 -2.09 -8.97
C ARG A 166 -10.49 -1.66 -7.57
N ASN A 167 -11.41 -1.73 -6.61
CA ASN A 167 -11.11 -1.46 -5.21
C ASN A 167 -10.12 -2.48 -4.63
N ASP A 168 -10.03 -3.68 -5.19
CA ASP A 168 -9.13 -4.72 -4.69
C ASP A 168 -7.70 -4.63 -5.24
N VAL A 169 -7.44 -3.76 -6.22
CA VAL A 169 -6.09 -3.57 -6.77
C VAL A 169 -5.31 -2.61 -5.89
N MET A 170 -4.29 -3.15 -5.22
CA MET A 170 -3.48 -2.40 -4.27
C MET A 170 -2.09 -2.11 -4.82
N TYR A 171 -1.72 -0.84 -4.81
CA TYR A 171 -0.40 -0.33 -5.20
C TYR A 171 0.43 -0.06 -3.95
N PHE A 172 1.49 -0.85 -3.75
CA PHE A 172 2.33 -0.77 -2.55
C PHE A 172 3.60 0.02 -2.84
N GLY A 173 3.77 1.16 -2.16
CA GLY A 173 4.97 1.97 -2.18
C GLY A 173 5.79 1.79 -0.91
N TYR A 174 7.03 1.31 -1.04
CA TYR A 174 7.90 1.03 0.12
C TYR A 174 8.89 2.16 0.42
N ASN A 175 9.22 2.95 -0.59
CA ASN A 175 10.33 3.89 -0.52
C ASN A 175 9.85 5.34 -0.50
N PRO A 176 10.59 6.23 0.20
CA PRO A 176 10.29 7.65 0.18
C PRO A 176 10.57 8.27 -1.21
N PRO A 177 9.97 9.42 -1.53
CA PRO A 177 9.99 10.01 -2.87
C PRO A 177 11.40 10.40 -3.37
N PHE A 178 12.36 10.65 -2.48
CA PHE A 178 13.75 10.97 -2.83
C PHE A 178 14.59 9.73 -3.18
N THR A 179 14.04 8.52 -3.07
CA THR A 179 14.73 7.29 -3.47
C THR A 179 14.92 7.28 -4.98
N ILE A 180 16.15 7.03 -5.43
CA ILE A 180 16.49 6.89 -6.85
C ILE A 180 15.54 5.86 -7.49
N PRO A 181 14.86 6.17 -8.62
CA PRO A 181 13.81 5.33 -9.16
C PRO A 181 14.18 3.86 -9.33
N TYR A 182 15.39 3.58 -9.83
CA TYR A 182 15.88 2.21 -10.05
C TYR A 182 15.96 1.37 -8.77
N PHE A 183 16.15 2.00 -7.60
CA PHE A 183 16.21 1.34 -6.29
C PHE A 183 14.88 1.34 -5.55
N ARG A 184 13.80 1.83 -6.16
CA ARG A 184 12.46 1.72 -5.57
C ARG A 184 11.97 0.29 -5.67
N ARG A 185 11.32 -0.18 -4.62
CA ARG A 185 10.49 -1.36 -4.57
C ARG A 185 9.04 -0.89 -4.59
N ASN A 186 8.30 -1.31 -5.61
CA ASN A 186 6.86 -1.19 -5.65
C ASN A 186 6.28 -2.58 -5.87
N GLU A 187 5.05 -2.78 -5.40
CA GLU A 187 4.30 -3.99 -5.67
C GLU A 187 2.88 -3.67 -6.11
N ILE A 188 2.29 -4.55 -6.92
CA ILE A 188 0.85 -4.60 -7.14
C ILE A 188 0.38 -5.90 -6.53
N CYS A 189 -0.57 -5.82 -5.59
CA CYS A 189 -1.17 -6.97 -4.93
C CYS A 189 -2.67 -7.01 -5.20
N ILE A 190 -3.18 -8.18 -5.59
CA ILE A 190 -4.60 -8.40 -5.88
C ILE A 190 -5.06 -9.68 -5.15
N PRO A 191 -6.18 -9.64 -4.41
CA PRO A 191 -6.80 -10.82 -3.80
C PRO A 191 -7.09 -11.93 -4.81
N ILE A 192 -6.82 -13.17 -4.39
CA ILE A 192 -7.23 -14.38 -5.10
C ILE A 192 -8.64 -14.72 -4.63
N VAL A 193 -9.60 -14.83 -5.57
CA VAL A 193 -11.01 -15.08 -5.25
C VAL A 193 -11.44 -16.51 -5.55
N ALA A 194 -10.72 -17.22 -6.42
CA ALA A 194 -10.97 -18.62 -6.74
C ALA A 194 -9.74 -19.29 -7.38
N GLN A 195 -9.79 -20.61 -7.45
CA GLN A 195 -8.86 -21.46 -8.22
C GLN A 195 -9.69 -22.31 -9.18
N GLN A 196 -9.21 -22.47 -10.41
CA GLN A 196 -9.83 -23.28 -11.46
C GLN A 196 -9.60 -24.76 -11.24
#